data_AF-A0A1X6YF68-F1
#
_entry.id   AF-A0A1X6YF68-F1
#
_cell.length_a   1.000
_cell.length_b   1.000
_cell.length_c   1.000
_cell.angle_alpha   90.00
_cell.angle_beta   90.00
_cell.angle_gamma   90.00
#
_symmetry.space_group_name_H-M   'P 1'
#
loop_
_entity.id
_entity.type
_entity.pdbx_description
1 polymer ?
#
loop_
_entity_poly.entity_id
_entity_poly.type
_entity_poly.pdbx_seq_one_letter_code
_entity_poly.pdbx_strand_id
1 'polypeptide(L)'
;MYQPANAVRLHVSLAEIDPPIWRRLVVPSDWTLDRLHLVLQAAFSWTDSHLHEFRIGGLRYGDPDQLEDGFGGPQTFDYTGVRLADFSGQDLTFTYLYDFGDDWTHLIRIEEWLSLDPLPRHAECTEGARARPPEGVGGPWSYADFLETIRDPNHEDHSSNLRWAGGHFDPDWFDIQLINKDLRNTFRKNTSRRLHQPKPKPSGR
;
A
#
# COMPACT_ATOMS: atom_id res chain seq x y z
N MET A 1 -17.01 31.53 3.30
CA MET A 1 -17.45 30.74 2.14
C MET A 1 -17.00 29.31 2.41
N TYR A 2 -17.92 28.36 2.55
CA TYR A 2 -17.56 26.95 2.80
C TYR A 2 -17.00 26.36 1.50
N GLN A 3 -15.78 25.83 1.54
CA GLN A 3 -15.23 25.05 0.44
C GLN A 3 -15.43 23.57 0.75
N PRO A 4 -16.15 22.81 -0.10
CA PRO A 4 -16.32 21.38 0.10
C PRO A 4 -14.97 20.67 0.09
N ALA A 5 -14.85 19.61 0.88
CA ALA A 5 -13.62 18.81 0.93
C ALA A 5 -13.34 18.19 -0.44
N ASN A 6 -12.13 18.43 -0.95
CA ASN A 6 -11.65 17.95 -2.25
C ASN A 6 -10.50 16.94 -2.13
N ALA A 7 -10.09 16.64 -0.89
CA ALA A 7 -9.10 15.62 -0.59
C ALA A 7 -9.40 14.94 0.75
N VAL A 8 -8.77 13.79 0.97
CA VAL A 8 -8.83 13.03 2.22
C VAL A 8 -7.42 12.67 2.64
N ARG A 9 -7.13 12.84 3.94
CA ARG A 9 -5.94 12.30 4.58
C ARG A 9 -6.24 10.91 5.11
N LEU A 10 -5.45 9.94 4.67
CA LEU A 10 -5.54 8.54 5.05
C LEU A 10 -4.30 8.15 5.83
N HIS A 11 -4.47 7.41 6.92
CA HIS A 11 -3.40 6.63 7.53
C HIS A 11 -3.54 5.17 7.10
N VAL A 12 -2.49 4.63 6.50
CA VAL A 12 -2.46 3.25 5.98
C VAL A 12 -1.34 2.49 6.67
N SER A 13 -1.64 1.37 7.30
CA SER A 13 -0.63 0.50 7.94
C SER A 13 -0.84 -0.97 7.60
N LEU A 14 0.24 -1.75 7.51
CA LEU A 14 0.13 -3.21 7.40
C LEU A 14 -0.29 -3.80 8.76
N ALA A 15 -1.30 -4.67 8.73
CA ALA A 15 -1.71 -5.45 9.89
C ALA A 15 -0.64 -6.49 10.24
N GLU A 16 -0.63 -6.95 11.50
CA GLU A 16 0.24 -8.03 12.00
C GLU A 16 1.75 -7.80 11.88
N ILE A 17 2.17 -6.54 11.69
CA ILE A 17 3.59 -6.15 11.65
C ILE A 17 3.93 -5.22 12.81
N ASP A 18 4.96 -5.58 13.58
CA ASP A 18 5.55 -4.74 14.63
C ASP A 18 7.08 -4.64 14.47
N PRO A 19 7.69 -3.45 14.56
CA PRO A 19 7.08 -2.11 14.53
C PRO A 19 6.25 -1.82 13.25
N PRO A 20 5.26 -0.91 13.28
CA PRO A 20 4.35 -0.74 12.15
C PRO A 20 5.04 -0.23 10.88
N ILE A 21 4.67 -0.82 9.74
CA ILE A 21 4.97 -0.29 8.40
C ILE A 21 3.76 0.53 7.95
N TRP A 22 3.93 1.84 7.73
CA TRP A 22 2.78 2.73 7.47
C TRP A 22 3.10 3.91 6.57
N ARG A 23 2.05 4.51 5.98
CA ARG A 23 2.07 5.69 5.12
C ARG A 23 0.91 6.61 5.48
N ARG A 24 1.14 7.92 5.49
CA ARG A 24 0.07 8.93 5.55
C ARG A 24 -0.07 9.60 4.19
N LEU A 25 -1.22 9.38 3.56
CA LEU A 25 -1.49 9.77 2.19
C LEU A 25 -2.54 10.89 2.16
N VAL A 26 -2.37 11.84 1.25
CA VAL A 26 -3.40 12.79 0.84
C VAL A 26 -3.84 12.40 -0.56
N VAL A 27 -5.13 12.12 -0.73
CA VAL A 27 -5.72 11.62 -1.97
C VAL A 27 -6.91 12.51 -2.36
N PRO A 28 -7.11 12.85 -3.64
CA PRO A 28 -8.33 13.54 -4.07
C PRO A 28 -9.60 12.77 -3.67
N SER A 29 -10.59 13.47 -3.11
CA SER A 29 -11.79 12.82 -2.56
C SER A 29 -12.73 12.27 -3.63
N ASP A 30 -12.64 12.77 -4.86
CA ASP A 30 -13.43 12.33 -6.01
C ASP A 30 -12.87 11.07 -6.69
N TRP A 31 -11.70 10.58 -6.24
CA TRP A 31 -11.12 9.34 -6.77
C TRP A 31 -11.86 8.12 -6.25
N THR A 32 -11.93 7.13 -7.13
CA THR A 32 -12.59 5.86 -6.95
C THR A 32 -11.69 4.83 -6.25
N LEU A 33 -12.27 3.76 -5.74
CA LEU A 33 -11.54 2.73 -5.00
C LEU A 33 -10.52 1.97 -5.89
N ASP A 34 -10.79 1.78 -7.18
CA ASP A 34 -9.79 1.25 -8.14
C ASP A 34 -8.59 2.18 -8.30
N ARG A 35 -8.80 3.51 -8.25
CA ARG A 35 -7.69 4.47 -8.22
C ARG A 35 -6.95 4.44 -6.89
N LEU A 36 -7.67 4.26 -5.78
CA LEU A 36 -7.05 4.09 -4.46
C LEU A 36 -6.19 2.81 -4.42
N HIS A 37 -6.64 1.71 -5.03
CA HIS A 37 -5.83 0.49 -5.20
C HIS A 37 -4.47 0.83 -5.82
N LEU A 38 -4.45 1.50 -6.98
CA LEU A 38 -3.20 1.89 -7.63
C LEU A 38 -2.34 2.85 -6.78
N VAL A 39 -2.95 3.72 -5.98
CA VAL A 39 -2.26 4.59 -5.01
C VAL A 39 -1.58 3.77 -3.92
N LEU A 40 -2.27 2.78 -3.34
CA LEU A 40 -1.72 1.89 -2.32
C LEU A 40 -0.57 1.05 -2.89
N GLN A 41 -0.74 0.52 -4.10
CA GLN A 41 0.30 -0.20 -4.83
C GLN A 41 1.56 0.68 -5.01
N ALA A 42 1.40 1.95 -5.38
CA ALA A 42 2.53 2.87 -5.51
C ALA A 42 3.14 3.29 -4.17
N ALA A 43 2.31 3.57 -3.15
CA ALA A 43 2.75 4.03 -1.83
C ALA A 43 3.58 3.00 -1.06
N PHE A 44 3.27 1.72 -1.28
CA PHE A 44 3.99 0.59 -0.71
C PHE A 44 4.93 -0.07 -1.73
N SER A 45 5.00 0.40 -2.98
CA SER A 45 5.84 -0.19 -4.03
C SER A 45 5.56 -1.68 -4.30
N TRP A 46 4.30 -2.09 -4.20
CA TRP A 46 3.78 -3.38 -4.66
C TRP A 46 3.71 -3.43 -6.21
N THR A 47 3.65 -4.64 -6.75
CA THR A 47 3.73 -4.87 -8.22
C THR A 47 2.39 -5.05 -8.91
N ASP A 48 1.27 -4.95 -8.20
CA ASP A 48 -0.09 -5.11 -8.74
C ASP A 48 -0.25 -6.45 -9.49
N SER A 49 0.32 -7.51 -8.91
CA SER A 49 0.44 -8.83 -9.56
C SER A 49 -0.57 -9.85 -9.03
N HIS A 50 -1.30 -9.50 -7.97
CA HIS A 50 -2.21 -10.38 -7.27
C HIS A 50 -3.61 -9.76 -7.12
N LEU A 51 -4.60 -10.62 -6.82
CA LEU A 51 -5.95 -10.19 -6.51
C LEU A 51 -5.97 -9.30 -5.25
N HIS A 52 -6.99 -8.45 -5.18
CA HIS A 52 -7.18 -7.54 -4.07
C HIS A 52 -8.66 -7.23 -3.84
N GLU A 53 -8.98 -6.75 -2.64
CA GLU A 53 -10.33 -6.29 -2.29
C GLU A 53 -10.28 -5.18 -1.24
N PHE A 54 -11.33 -4.38 -1.18
CA PHE A 54 -11.63 -3.52 -0.04
C PHE A 54 -12.79 -4.12 0.76
N ARG A 55 -12.72 -4.03 2.08
CA ARG A 55 -13.87 -4.29 2.96
C ARG A 55 -14.25 -3.05 3.73
N ILE A 56 -15.40 -2.48 3.40
CA ILE A 56 -15.88 -1.22 3.96
C ILE A 56 -17.31 -1.42 4.46
N GLY A 57 -17.57 -1.17 5.75
CA GLY A 57 -18.92 -1.28 6.32
C GLY A 57 -19.54 -2.69 6.21
N GLY A 58 -18.73 -3.74 6.16
CA GLY A 58 -19.17 -5.12 5.98
C GLY A 58 -19.43 -5.54 4.52
N LEU A 59 -19.26 -4.63 3.57
CA LEU A 59 -19.38 -4.91 2.13
C LEU A 59 -18.00 -5.15 1.51
N ARG A 60 -17.95 -6.01 0.49
CA ARG A 60 -16.76 -6.33 -0.30
C ARG A 60 -16.78 -5.53 -1.59
N TYR A 61 -15.71 -4.81 -1.87
CA TYR A 61 -15.53 -4.06 -3.12
C TYR A 61 -14.28 -4.55 -3.85
N GLY A 62 -14.38 -4.71 -5.17
CA GLY A 62 -13.29 -5.11 -6.04
C GLY A 62 -13.79 -5.26 -7.47
N ASP A 63 -13.08 -6.05 -8.28
CA ASP A 63 -13.54 -6.44 -9.61
C ASP A 63 -14.45 -7.68 -9.51
N PRO A 64 -15.77 -7.58 -9.77
CA PRO A 64 -16.67 -8.71 -9.66
C PRO A 64 -16.30 -9.86 -10.62
N ASP A 65 -15.77 -9.55 -11.81
CA ASP A 65 -15.38 -10.56 -12.79
C ASP A 65 -14.20 -11.43 -12.29
N GLN A 66 -13.39 -10.89 -11.37
CA GLN A 66 -12.26 -11.59 -10.78
C GLN A 66 -12.61 -12.29 -9.45
N LEU A 67 -13.55 -11.73 -8.69
CA LEU A 67 -13.80 -12.10 -7.30
C LEU A 67 -15.06 -12.93 -7.09
N GLU A 68 -16.03 -12.87 -8.00
CA GLU A 68 -17.22 -13.70 -7.91
C GLU A 68 -16.98 -15.08 -8.52
N ASP A 69 -17.13 -16.13 -7.70
CA ASP A 69 -16.91 -17.51 -8.12
C ASP A 69 -18.19 -18.22 -8.60
N GLY A 70 -19.35 -17.57 -8.46
CA GLY A 70 -20.66 -18.15 -8.82
C GLY A 70 -21.16 -19.24 -7.88
N PHE A 71 -20.47 -19.55 -6.78
CA PHE A 71 -20.81 -20.62 -5.84
C PHE A 71 -21.45 -20.11 -4.54
N GLY A 72 -22.01 -18.90 -4.56
CA GLY A 72 -22.69 -18.31 -3.41
C GLY A 72 -21.75 -17.66 -2.39
N GLY A 73 -20.55 -17.27 -2.82
CA GLY A 73 -19.68 -16.38 -2.07
C GLY A 73 -20.32 -15.00 -1.79
N PRO A 74 -19.70 -14.19 -0.92
CA PRO A 74 -20.16 -12.83 -0.64
C PRO A 74 -20.20 -12.00 -1.93
N GLN A 75 -21.29 -11.24 -2.12
CA GLN A 75 -21.44 -10.33 -3.25
C GLN A 75 -20.27 -9.34 -3.32
N THR A 76 -19.71 -9.14 -4.51
CA THR A 76 -18.66 -8.15 -4.75
C THR A 76 -19.25 -6.94 -5.46
N PHE A 77 -19.09 -5.76 -4.87
CA PHE A 77 -19.51 -4.50 -5.50
C PHE A 77 -18.38 -3.96 -6.36
N ASP A 78 -18.71 -3.55 -7.59
CA ASP A 78 -17.77 -2.92 -8.50
C ASP A 78 -17.22 -1.61 -7.89
N TYR A 79 -15.93 -1.63 -7.61
CA TYR A 79 -15.18 -0.54 -7.00
C TYR A 79 -14.84 0.63 -7.94
N THR A 80 -15.04 0.49 -9.26
CA THR A 80 -14.69 1.50 -10.26
C THR A 80 -15.65 2.70 -10.25
N GLY A 81 -16.86 2.52 -9.71
CA GLY A 81 -17.85 3.57 -9.55
C GLY A 81 -17.89 4.21 -8.16
N VAL A 82 -17.20 3.63 -7.18
CA VAL A 82 -17.31 4.01 -5.76
C VAL A 82 -16.20 5.00 -5.41
N ARG A 83 -16.57 6.21 -5.01
CA ARG A 83 -15.64 7.30 -4.68
C ARG A 83 -15.34 7.35 -3.19
N LEU A 84 -14.17 7.84 -2.84
CA LEU A 84 -13.84 8.15 -1.43
C LEU A 84 -14.90 9.07 -0.81
N ALA A 85 -15.30 10.12 -1.52
CA ALA A 85 -16.32 11.08 -1.07
C ALA A 85 -17.69 10.47 -0.74
N ASP A 86 -18.02 9.27 -1.25
CA ASP A 86 -19.27 8.56 -0.92
C ASP A 86 -19.31 8.16 0.57
N PHE A 87 -18.14 8.12 1.22
CA PHE A 87 -17.98 7.85 2.64
C PHE A 87 -17.81 9.13 3.50
N SER A 88 -17.96 10.32 2.92
CA SER A 88 -17.76 11.57 3.67
C SER A 88 -18.76 11.73 4.82
N GLY A 89 -18.30 12.33 5.91
CA GLY A 89 -19.10 12.51 7.13
C GLY A 89 -19.20 11.27 8.03
N GLN A 90 -18.52 10.17 7.69
CA GLN A 90 -18.43 8.96 8.51
C GLN A 90 -17.05 8.87 9.17
N ASP A 91 -16.99 8.44 10.43
CA ASP A 91 -15.75 7.96 11.03
C ASP A 91 -15.50 6.54 10.50
N LEU A 92 -14.54 6.41 9.59
CA LEU A 92 -14.38 5.20 8.79
C LEU A 92 -12.96 4.67 8.89
N THR A 93 -12.89 3.43 9.38
CA THR A 93 -11.73 2.55 9.22
C THR A 93 -12.17 1.34 8.41
N PHE A 94 -11.36 0.96 7.44
CA PHE A 94 -11.64 -0.14 6.53
C PHE A 94 -10.36 -0.87 6.16
N THR A 95 -10.50 -2.01 5.49
CA THR A 95 -9.33 -2.81 5.08
C THR A 95 -9.20 -2.86 3.56
N TYR A 96 -7.96 -2.93 3.12
CA TYR A 96 -7.57 -3.28 1.77
C TYR A 96 -6.67 -4.50 1.84
N LEU A 97 -7.14 -5.62 1.29
CA LEU A 97 -6.38 -6.86 1.21
C LEU A 97 -5.73 -6.94 -0.16
N TYR A 98 -4.41 -7.12 -0.20
CA TYR A 98 -3.65 -7.41 -1.41
C TYR A 98 -2.99 -8.78 -1.28
N ASP A 99 -3.01 -9.54 -2.37
CA ASP A 99 -2.51 -10.92 -2.44
C ASP A 99 -3.23 -11.87 -1.49
N PHE A 100 -4.21 -12.59 -2.04
CA PHE A 100 -5.00 -13.56 -1.26
C PHE A 100 -4.20 -14.78 -0.83
N GLY A 101 -2.99 -14.99 -1.39
CA GLY A 101 -2.07 -16.03 -0.93
C GLY A 101 -1.29 -15.59 0.31
N ASP A 102 -0.70 -14.39 0.25
CA ASP A 102 0.17 -13.85 1.32
C ASP A 102 -0.59 -13.05 2.40
N ASP A 103 -1.86 -12.72 2.16
CA ASP A 103 -2.76 -12.02 3.09
C ASP A 103 -2.26 -10.63 3.56
N TRP A 104 -1.77 -9.79 2.63
CA TRP A 104 -1.31 -8.44 2.97
C TRP A 104 -2.48 -7.49 3.24
N THR A 105 -2.98 -7.52 4.47
CA THR A 105 -4.04 -6.63 4.94
C THR A 105 -3.49 -5.26 5.33
N HIS A 106 -3.94 -4.23 4.62
CA HIS A 106 -3.72 -2.83 4.94
C HIS A 106 -4.93 -2.29 5.71
N LEU A 107 -4.68 -1.76 6.91
CA LEU A 107 -5.66 -1.03 7.71
C LEU A 107 -5.64 0.43 7.27
N ILE A 108 -6.78 0.93 6.79
CA ILE A 108 -6.94 2.30 6.28
C ILE A 108 -7.89 3.05 7.19
N ARG A 109 -7.41 4.16 7.77
CA ARG A 109 -8.21 5.08 8.58
C ARG A 109 -8.30 6.42 7.88
N ILE A 110 -9.52 6.93 7.72
CA ILE A 110 -9.73 8.33 7.32
C ILE A 110 -9.40 9.22 8.52
N GLU A 111 -8.37 10.04 8.40
CA GLU A 111 -7.96 10.96 9.48
C GLU A 111 -8.65 12.32 9.36
N GLU A 112 -8.75 12.86 8.14
CA GLU A 112 -9.23 14.22 7.93
C GLU A 112 -9.75 14.41 6.50
N TRP A 113 -10.85 15.16 6.36
CA TRP A 113 -11.35 15.67 5.08
C TRP A 113 -10.82 17.08 4.84
N LEU A 114 -10.14 17.31 3.73
CA LEU A 114 -9.37 18.53 3.45
C LEU A 114 -9.98 19.34 2.29
N SER A 115 -9.88 20.67 2.40
CA SER A 115 -10.22 21.60 1.32
C SER A 115 -8.94 22.32 0.88
N LEU A 116 -8.29 21.80 -0.18
CA LEU A 116 -6.98 22.27 -0.66
C LEU A 116 -7.13 23.18 -1.88
N ASP A 117 -6.32 24.24 -1.95
CA ASP A 117 -6.18 25.10 -3.12
C ASP A 117 -4.68 25.27 -3.44
N PRO A 118 -4.18 24.79 -4.60
CA PRO A 118 -4.94 24.21 -5.73
C PRO A 118 -5.48 22.79 -5.45
N LEU A 119 -6.47 22.38 -6.25
CA LEU A 119 -6.97 21.00 -6.23
C LEU A 119 -5.81 20.00 -6.49
N PRO A 120 -5.67 18.95 -5.66
CA PRO A 120 -4.62 17.97 -5.85
C PRO A 120 -4.85 17.16 -7.14
N ARG A 121 -3.81 17.08 -7.97
CA ARG A 121 -3.83 16.31 -9.23
C ARG A 121 -3.26 14.89 -9.08
N HIS A 122 -2.58 14.64 -7.98
CA HIS A 122 -1.90 13.38 -7.67
C HIS A 122 -2.13 13.07 -6.19
N ALA A 123 -2.01 11.81 -5.80
CA ALA A 123 -1.86 11.47 -4.39
C ALA A 123 -0.46 11.86 -3.90
N GLU A 124 -0.34 12.15 -2.62
CA GLU A 124 0.90 12.54 -1.97
C GLU A 124 1.08 11.78 -0.65
N CYS A 125 2.24 11.20 -0.45
CA CYS A 125 2.70 10.70 0.84
C CYS A 125 3.33 11.87 1.61
N THR A 126 2.82 12.13 2.80
CA THR A 126 3.28 13.23 3.68
C THR A 126 4.19 12.72 4.78
N GLU A 127 3.96 11.50 5.25
CA GLU A 127 4.73 10.84 6.31
C GLU A 127 4.66 9.33 6.16
N GLY A 128 5.55 8.61 6.82
CA GLY A 128 5.55 7.15 6.86
C GLY A 128 6.81 6.61 7.52
N ALA A 129 6.85 5.29 7.69
CA ALA A 129 8.01 4.61 8.23
C ALA A 129 8.14 3.20 7.66
N ARG A 130 9.39 2.72 7.64
CA ARG A 130 9.80 1.35 7.30
C ARG A 130 9.56 0.93 5.85
N ALA A 131 10.36 -0.03 5.42
CA ALA A 131 10.25 -0.63 4.10
C ALA A 131 9.04 -1.56 4.07
N ARG A 132 8.40 -1.70 2.90
CA ARG A 132 7.42 -2.79 2.73
C ARG A 132 8.14 -4.15 2.79
N PRO A 133 7.42 -5.24 3.12
CA PRO A 133 7.93 -6.59 2.91
C PRO A 133 8.30 -6.86 1.44
N PRO A 134 9.28 -7.71 1.12
CA PRO A 134 9.51 -8.15 -0.26
C PRO A 134 8.26 -8.79 -0.89
N GLU A 135 8.01 -8.55 -2.18
CA GLU A 135 6.93 -9.25 -2.90
C GLU A 135 7.17 -10.77 -2.84
N GLY A 136 6.13 -11.54 -2.53
CA GLY A 136 6.19 -13.01 -2.46
C GLY A 136 7.03 -13.56 -1.30
N VAL A 137 7.21 -12.80 -0.21
CA VAL A 137 7.88 -13.28 1.00
C VAL A 137 7.02 -14.28 1.79
N GLY A 138 5.72 -14.38 1.52
CA GLY A 138 4.84 -15.36 2.17
C GLY A 138 4.05 -14.81 3.35
N GLY A 139 3.64 -13.54 3.29
CA GLY A 139 2.82 -12.90 4.33
C GLY A 139 3.57 -12.45 5.60
N PRO A 140 2.83 -11.92 6.61
CA PRO A 140 3.41 -11.30 7.80
C PRO A 140 4.35 -12.21 8.60
N TRP A 141 3.96 -13.47 8.81
CA TRP A 141 4.74 -14.46 9.56
C TRP A 141 6.06 -14.79 8.86
N SER A 142 6.01 -15.11 7.57
CA SER A 142 7.23 -15.41 6.79
C SER A 142 8.12 -14.18 6.65
N TYR A 143 7.56 -12.97 6.64
CA TYR A 143 8.34 -11.74 6.70
C TYR A 143 9.08 -11.58 8.04
N ALA A 144 8.48 -11.95 9.16
CA ALA A 144 9.18 -11.96 10.46
C ALA A 144 10.37 -12.93 10.44
N ASP A 145 10.18 -14.15 9.96
CA ASP A 145 11.25 -15.15 9.80
C ASP A 145 12.35 -14.66 8.85
N PHE A 146 11.96 -14.00 7.75
CA PHE A 146 12.89 -13.36 6.83
C PHE A 146 13.75 -12.30 7.54
N LEU A 147 13.14 -11.44 8.37
CA LEU A 147 13.87 -10.42 9.14
C LEU A 147 14.86 -11.03 10.13
N GLU A 148 14.49 -12.11 10.82
CA GLU A 148 15.40 -12.83 11.71
C GLU A 148 16.58 -13.42 10.94
N THR A 149 16.30 -14.05 9.79
CA THR A 149 17.32 -14.65 8.93
C THR A 149 18.34 -13.64 8.40
N ILE A 150 17.88 -12.49 7.87
CA ILE A 150 18.80 -11.48 7.34
C ILE A 150 19.55 -10.73 8.44
N ARG A 151 19.11 -10.81 9.69
CA ARG A 151 19.76 -10.15 10.83
C ARG A 151 20.93 -10.97 11.39
N ASP A 152 20.91 -12.30 11.25
CA ASP A 152 22.00 -13.17 11.68
C ASP A 152 22.95 -13.51 10.51
N PRO A 153 24.18 -12.95 10.45
CA PRO A 153 25.13 -13.24 9.39
C PRO A 153 25.63 -14.70 9.36
N ASN A 154 25.40 -15.47 10.43
CA ASN A 154 25.79 -16.88 10.51
C ASN A 154 24.64 -17.84 10.15
N HIS A 155 23.42 -17.34 9.95
CA HIS A 155 22.31 -18.17 9.51
C HIS A 155 22.60 -18.73 8.11
N GLU A 156 22.29 -20.01 7.89
CA GLU A 156 22.60 -20.67 6.62
C GLU A 156 21.96 -19.99 5.41
N ASP A 157 20.74 -19.49 5.59
CA ASP A 157 19.98 -18.75 4.57
C ASP A 157 20.22 -17.23 4.52
N HIS A 158 21.13 -16.68 5.33
CA HIS A 158 21.37 -15.23 5.37
C HIS A 158 21.68 -14.65 3.98
N SER A 159 22.66 -15.27 3.30
CA SER A 159 23.16 -14.77 2.01
C SER A 159 22.17 -15.02 0.86
N SER A 160 21.43 -16.13 0.89
CA SER A 160 20.41 -16.45 -0.11
C SER A 160 19.23 -15.49 0.01
N ASN A 161 18.74 -15.24 1.22
CA ASN A 161 17.63 -14.31 1.47
C ASN A 161 17.98 -12.87 1.08
N LEU A 162 19.17 -12.38 1.44
CA LEU A 162 19.61 -11.07 0.98
C LEU A 162 19.72 -11.00 -0.54
N ARG A 163 20.28 -12.03 -1.21
CA ARG A 163 20.38 -12.05 -2.68
C ARG A 163 19.00 -12.01 -3.33
N TRP A 164 18.05 -12.78 -2.81
CA TRP A 164 16.66 -12.79 -3.26
C TRP A 164 16.00 -11.41 -3.08
N ALA A 165 16.25 -10.74 -1.96
CA ALA A 165 15.76 -9.39 -1.69
C ALA A 165 16.47 -8.25 -2.47
N GLY A 166 17.37 -8.57 -3.42
CA GLY A 166 18.10 -7.58 -4.24
C GLY A 166 19.53 -7.29 -3.78
N GLY A 167 20.05 -8.12 -2.88
CA GLY A 167 21.40 -8.06 -2.31
C GLY A 167 21.54 -7.13 -1.10
N HIS A 168 20.49 -6.43 -0.70
CA HIS A 168 20.43 -5.58 0.50
C HIS A 168 18.97 -5.35 0.89
N PHE A 169 18.69 -5.40 2.19
CA PHE A 169 17.39 -5.05 2.75
C PHE A 169 17.57 -4.40 4.12
N ASP A 170 17.18 -3.14 4.24
CA ASP A 170 17.03 -2.40 5.48
C ASP A 170 15.52 -2.32 5.82
N PRO A 171 15.05 -2.97 6.89
CA PRO A 171 13.63 -2.95 7.26
C PRO A 171 13.13 -1.55 7.64
N ASP A 172 14.00 -0.64 8.06
CA ASP A 172 13.61 0.69 8.50
C ASP A 172 13.71 1.74 7.38
N TRP A 173 14.14 1.32 6.19
CA TRP A 173 14.28 2.21 5.03
C TRP A 173 12.94 2.84 4.61
N PHE A 174 12.93 4.16 4.50
CA PHE A 174 11.79 4.95 4.04
C PHE A 174 12.27 6.14 3.18
N ASP A 175 11.83 6.20 1.93
CA ASP A 175 12.15 7.28 1.00
C ASP A 175 10.86 7.94 0.47
N ILE A 176 10.44 9.00 1.14
CA ILE A 176 9.24 9.77 0.77
C ILE A 176 9.34 10.39 -0.63
N GLN A 177 10.55 10.72 -1.09
CA GLN A 177 10.75 11.33 -2.41
C GLN A 177 10.55 10.30 -3.52
N LEU A 178 11.03 9.08 -3.31
CA LEU A 178 10.76 7.95 -4.19
C LEU A 178 9.27 7.62 -4.22
N ILE A 179 8.63 7.51 -3.05
CA ILE A 179 7.18 7.24 -2.95
C ILE A 179 6.38 8.30 -3.71
N ASN A 180 6.66 9.59 -3.49
CA ASN A 180 5.99 10.69 -4.19
C ASN A 180 6.32 10.75 -5.69
N LYS A 181 7.47 10.23 -6.12
CA LYS A 181 7.75 10.03 -7.55
C LYS A 181 6.83 8.95 -8.12
N ASP A 182 6.65 7.83 -7.44
CA ASP A 182 5.81 6.73 -7.91
C ASP A 182 4.33 7.12 -7.90
N LEU A 183 3.87 7.82 -6.87
CA LEU A 183 2.51 8.39 -6.78
C LEU A 183 2.19 9.34 -7.95
N ARG A 184 3.12 10.25 -8.30
CA ARG A 184 2.95 11.14 -9.46
C ARG A 184 2.87 10.42 -10.80
N ASN A 185 3.45 9.22 -10.91
CA ASN A 185 3.44 8.43 -12.13
C ASN A 185 2.40 7.29 -12.12
N THR A 186 1.61 7.15 -11.05
CA THR A 186 0.79 5.96 -10.79
C THR A 186 -0.18 5.61 -11.92
N PHE A 187 -0.78 6.61 -12.58
CA PHE A 187 -1.73 6.38 -13.69
C PHE A 187 -1.08 6.44 -15.08
N ARG A 188 0.25 6.56 -15.16
CA ARG A 188 0.96 6.56 -16.44
C ARG A 188 1.23 5.13 -16.87
N LYS A 189 0.92 4.83 -18.14
CA LYS A 189 1.25 3.55 -18.78
C LYS A 189 2.77 3.30 -18.74
N ASN A 190 3.18 2.05 -18.56
CA ASN A 190 4.57 1.59 -18.58
C ASN A 190 5.49 2.23 -17.53
N THR A 191 4.95 2.62 -16.38
CA THR A 191 5.78 3.12 -15.27
C THR A 191 6.50 1.95 -14.60
N SER A 192 7.83 1.92 -14.69
CA SER A 192 8.66 0.99 -13.91
C SER A 192 8.85 1.53 -12.50
N ARG A 193 8.49 0.73 -11.50
CA ARG A 193 8.79 0.99 -10.09
C ARG A 193 10.06 0.25 -9.69
N ARG A 194 10.78 0.80 -8.73
CA ARG A 194 11.97 0.16 -8.17
C ARG A 194 11.54 -1.00 -7.27
N LEU A 195 11.96 -2.22 -7.59
CA LEU A 195 11.63 -3.42 -6.82
C LEU A 195 12.48 -3.57 -5.55
N HIS A 196 13.74 -3.13 -5.60
CA HIS A 196 14.73 -3.34 -4.55
C HIS A 196 15.32 -2.03 -4.04
N GLN A 197 15.64 -2.02 -2.75
CA GLN A 197 16.25 -0.89 -2.08
C GLN A 197 17.58 -0.50 -2.73
N PRO A 198 17.92 0.80 -2.77
CA PRO A 198 19.25 1.20 -3.20
C PRO A 198 20.28 0.62 -2.23
N LYS A 199 21.36 0.04 -2.77
CA LYS A 199 22.48 -0.40 -1.91
C LYS A 199 23.06 0.80 -1.16
N PRO A 200 23.44 0.64 0.12
CA PRO A 200 24.11 1.69 0.85
C PRO A 200 25.38 2.09 0.12
N LYS A 201 25.68 3.39 0.08
CA LYS A 201 26.96 3.86 -0.46
C LYS A 201 28.07 3.24 0.40
N PRO A 202 29.14 2.68 -0.19
CA PRO A 202 30.26 2.21 0.61
C PRO A 202 30.77 3.38 1.45
N SER A 203 30.83 3.20 2.77
CA SER A 203 31.49 4.15 3.66
C SER A 203 32.92 4.32 3.14
N GLY A 204 33.26 5.52 2.68
CA GLY A 204 34.60 5.84 2.21
C GLY A 204 35.61 5.41 3.27
N ARG A 205 36.61 4.62 2.85
CA ARG A 205 37.81 4.38 3.65
C ARG A 205 38.64 5.65 3.73
#